data_AF-A0A964IUT2-F1
#
_entry.id   AF-A0A964IUT2-F1
#
_cell.length_a   1.000
_cell.length_b   1.000
_cell.length_c   1.000
_cell.angle_alpha   90.00
_cell.angle_beta   90.00
_cell.angle_gamma   90.00
#
_symmetry.space_group_name_H-M   'P 1'
#
loop_
_entity.id
_entity.type
_entity.pdbx_description
1 polymer ?
#
loop_
_entity_poly.entity_id
_entity_poly.type
_entity_poly.pdbx_seq_one_letter_code
_entity_poly.pdbx_strand_id
1 'polypeptide(L)'
;MKEKPLMAPLPIERDLRLDLFRGLALWLIFLDHIPSNAVSWITIRNYGFSDATEIFVFISGYTAAFVYGRAMQATGFIVATARVLKRAWQIYVAHIFLFAIYLAEIAYVASSFDNPLFTEEMGVLDFMKNPDVTILQAMLLKFKPVNMDVLPLYIVLLLWFSPILWLLLRSPSLGLLASAGLYTLMWQFEWNFAAYPSGNWVFNPYAWQLLFVFGAWCALGGAQRLARWINSPVLVGLAAAYLVFAFSIAMTWYFPRLGAFVPKFVGEAIYPIDKTNLDVLRILHFLSLAVITVWFVPRDWSLLKSRICWPAIVCGQNSLGVFCLGVFLSFAAHFVFTEVSNRVLTHVIVSIAGIAIMVGAAALISWYRIIERQGPGPRPPATKTGYAEGSA
;
A
#
# COMPACT_ATOMS: atom_id res chain seq x y z
N MET A 1 -44.58 -29.01 6.05
CA MET A 1 -43.90 -27.70 6.05
C MET A 1 -42.45 -27.95 5.64
N LYS A 2 -42.12 -27.80 4.35
CA LYS A 2 -40.78 -28.14 3.82
C LYS A 2 -39.80 -27.02 4.20
N GLU A 3 -38.77 -27.36 4.94
CA GLU A 3 -37.67 -26.46 5.28
C GLU A 3 -37.01 -25.92 4.00
N LYS A 4 -36.92 -24.59 3.93
CA LYS A 4 -36.20 -23.89 2.88
C LYS A 4 -34.71 -24.17 3.10
N PRO A 5 -33.96 -24.74 2.13
CA PRO A 5 -32.53 -24.91 2.30
C PRO A 5 -31.89 -23.52 2.50
N LEU A 6 -31.10 -23.37 3.57
CA LEU A 6 -30.25 -22.21 3.78
C LEU A 6 -29.40 -22.05 2.52
N MET A 7 -29.69 -21.00 1.73
CA MET A 7 -28.82 -20.64 0.61
C MET A 7 -27.42 -20.42 1.16
N ALA A 8 -26.47 -21.25 0.71
CA ALA A 8 -25.06 -20.98 0.90
C ALA A 8 -24.78 -19.54 0.43
N PRO A 9 -24.05 -18.71 1.19
CA PRO A 9 -23.76 -17.35 0.77
C PRO A 9 -23.08 -17.40 -0.60
N LEU A 10 -23.70 -16.74 -1.60
CA LEU A 10 -23.19 -16.66 -2.97
C LEU A 10 -21.70 -16.28 -2.92
N PRO A 11 -20.82 -16.98 -3.67
CA PRO A 11 -19.40 -16.66 -3.70
C PRO A 11 -19.24 -15.22 -4.18
N ILE A 12 -18.72 -14.38 -3.29
CA ILE A 12 -18.63 -12.95 -3.53
C ILE A 12 -17.50 -12.71 -4.52
N GLU A 13 -17.87 -12.28 -5.73
CA GLU A 13 -16.92 -12.02 -6.80
C GLU A 13 -15.97 -10.89 -6.39
N ARG A 14 -14.70 -11.25 -6.18
CA ARG A 14 -13.60 -10.35 -5.83
C ARG A 14 -13.43 -9.31 -6.94
N ASP A 15 -13.39 -8.02 -6.58
CA ASP A 15 -13.16 -6.95 -7.55
C ASP A 15 -11.68 -6.95 -7.99
N LEU A 16 -11.40 -7.50 -9.17
CA LEU A 16 -10.05 -7.66 -9.71
C LEU A 16 -9.36 -6.32 -10.00
N ARG A 17 -10.10 -5.21 -10.09
CA ARG A 17 -9.49 -3.88 -10.27
C ARG A 17 -8.62 -3.52 -9.08
N LEU A 18 -9.06 -3.85 -7.88
CA LEU A 18 -8.30 -3.58 -6.65
C LEU A 18 -6.97 -4.35 -6.67
N ASP A 19 -6.97 -5.59 -7.14
CA ASP A 19 -5.73 -6.37 -7.28
C ASP A 19 -4.85 -5.83 -8.40
N LEU A 20 -5.43 -5.44 -9.54
CA LEU A 20 -4.70 -4.83 -10.65
C LEU A 20 -3.97 -3.55 -10.20
N PHE A 21 -4.68 -2.58 -9.65
CA PHE A 21 -4.09 -1.29 -9.24
C PHE A 21 -3.14 -1.44 -8.06
N ARG A 22 -3.40 -2.38 -7.16
CA ARG A 22 -2.44 -2.72 -6.10
C ARG A 22 -1.15 -3.32 -6.66
N GLY A 23 -1.26 -4.19 -7.66
CA GLY A 23 -0.11 -4.75 -8.36
C GLY A 23 0.70 -3.70 -9.13
N LEU A 24 0.02 -2.83 -9.87
CA LEU A 24 0.64 -1.70 -10.55
C LEU A 24 1.34 -0.78 -9.54
N ALA A 25 0.69 -0.44 -8.43
CA ALA A 25 1.31 0.36 -7.37
C ALA A 25 2.61 -0.28 -6.84
N LEU A 26 2.66 -1.61 -6.69
CA LEU A 26 3.89 -2.30 -6.27
C LEU A 26 5.03 -2.16 -7.30
N TRP A 27 4.72 -2.24 -8.60
CA TRP A 27 5.73 -2.03 -9.65
C TRP A 27 6.21 -0.57 -9.67
N LEU A 28 5.30 0.39 -9.55
CA LEU A 28 5.65 1.80 -9.50
C LEU A 28 6.51 2.13 -8.27
N ILE A 29 6.13 1.62 -7.09
CA ILE A 29 6.93 1.73 -5.86
C ILE A 29 8.33 1.17 -6.09
N PHE A 30 8.44 -0.06 -6.62
CA PHE A 30 9.74 -0.66 -6.92
C PHE A 30 10.61 0.25 -7.81
N LEU A 31 10.06 0.74 -8.93
CA LEU A 31 10.81 1.59 -9.87
C LEU A 31 11.21 2.94 -9.25
N ASP A 32 10.33 3.54 -8.45
CA ASP A 32 10.52 4.84 -7.79
C ASP A 32 11.52 4.81 -6.63
N HIS A 33 11.81 3.60 -6.11
CA HIS A 33 12.69 3.38 -4.96
C HIS A 33 14.10 2.92 -5.38
N ILE A 34 14.34 2.74 -6.69
CA ILE A 34 15.69 2.60 -7.23
C ILE A 34 16.26 4.00 -7.48
N PRO A 35 17.30 4.44 -6.75
CA PRO A 35 17.91 5.74 -6.97
C PRO A 35 18.42 5.90 -8.41
N SER A 36 18.30 7.11 -8.96
CA SER A 36 18.76 7.48 -10.31
C SER A 36 18.19 6.65 -11.46
N ASN A 37 17.13 5.86 -11.24
CA ASN A 37 16.55 5.01 -12.27
C ASN A 37 15.82 5.82 -13.35
N ALA A 38 16.32 5.77 -14.58
CA ALA A 38 15.69 6.42 -15.73
C ALA A 38 14.29 5.85 -16.03
N VAL A 39 14.02 4.59 -15.68
CA VAL A 39 12.69 3.97 -15.89
C VAL A 39 11.65 4.54 -14.93
N SER A 40 12.04 5.15 -13.80
CA SER A 40 11.10 5.81 -12.89
C SER A 40 10.28 6.91 -13.60
N TRP A 41 10.74 7.46 -14.72
CA TRP A 41 9.98 8.41 -15.54
C TRP A 41 8.68 7.86 -16.12
N ILE A 42 8.41 6.55 -16.08
CA ILE A 42 7.10 6.01 -16.46
C ILE A 42 6.07 6.08 -15.33
N THR A 43 6.49 6.38 -14.11
CA THR A 43 5.63 6.36 -12.93
C THR A 43 4.89 7.68 -12.74
N ILE A 44 3.72 7.60 -12.10
CA ILE A 44 2.87 8.76 -11.84
C ILE A 44 3.51 9.79 -10.90
N ARG A 45 4.54 9.40 -10.13
CA ARG A 45 5.24 10.26 -9.18
C ARG A 45 5.84 11.50 -9.84
N ASN A 46 6.23 11.39 -11.12
CA ASN A 46 6.89 12.47 -11.86
C ASN A 46 5.93 13.43 -12.58
N TYR A 47 4.62 13.13 -12.57
CA TYR A 47 3.64 13.83 -13.41
C TYR A 47 2.51 14.49 -12.63
N GLY A 48 2.64 14.62 -11.32
CA GLY A 48 1.63 15.24 -10.48
C GLY A 48 2.02 15.24 -9.01
N PHE A 49 1.03 15.40 -8.13
CA PHE A 49 1.28 15.62 -6.69
C PHE A 49 1.26 14.34 -5.86
N SER A 50 0.61 13.28 -6.32
CA SER A 50 0.54 11.99 -5.60
C SER A 50 1.39 10.92 -6.27
N ASP A 51 1.69 9.84 -5.55
CA ASP A 51 2.43 8.70 -6.08
C ASP A 51 1.67 7.38 -5.85
N ALA A 52 2.36 6.26 -6.08
CA ALA A 52 1.79 4.93 -5.92
C ALA A 52 1.39 4.62 -4.46
N THR A 53 1.90 5.37 -3.49
CA THR A 53 1.58 5.16 -2.07
C THR A 53 0.13 5.50 -1.76
N GLU A 54 -0.42 6.58 -2.31
CA GLU A 54 -1.83 6.93 -2.12
C GLU A 54 -2.76 5.82 -2.65
N ILE A 55 -2.42 5.24 -3.82
CA ILE A 55 -3.13 4.08 -4.39
C ILE A 55 -3.08 2.90 -3.41
N PHE A 56 -1.88 2.58 -2.91
CA PHE A 56 -1.67 1.44 -2.04
C PHE A 56 -2.41 1.57 -0.69
N VAL A 57 -2.37 2.74 -0.06
CA VAL A 57 -3.02 3.02 1.22
C VAL A 57 -4.54 3.02 1.07
N PHE A 58 -5.08 3.68 0.03
CA PHE A 58 -6.51 3.69 -0.24
C PHE A 58 -7.07 2.28 -0.47
N ILE A 59 -6.44 1.48 -1.34
CA ILE A 59 -6.87 0.11 -1.63
C ILE A 59 -6.74 -0.78 -0.38
N SER A 60 -5.70 -0.57 0.44
CA SER A 60 -5.53 -1.31 1.70
C SER A 60 -6.68 -1.03 2.66
N GLY A 61 -7.11 0.23 2.80
CA GLY A 61 -8.28 0.60 3.60
C GLY A 61 -9.58 0.00 3.08
N TYR A 62 -9.79 0.08 1.76
CA TYR A 62 -10.94 -0.52 1.08
C TYR A 62 -11.01 -2.04 1.34
N THR A 63 -9.90 -2.74 1.11
CA THR A 63 -9.83 -4.20 1.28
C THR A 63 -10.00 -4.60 2.74
N ALA A 64 -9.39 -3.85 3.67
CA ALA A 64 -9.49 -4.11 5.10
C ALA A 64 -10.95 -3.98 5.57
N ALA A 65 -11.66 -2.92 5.19
CA ALA A 65 -13.07 -2.76 5.56
C ALA A 65 -13.97 -3.83 4.94
N PHE A 66 -13.73 -4.20 3.69
CA PHE A 66 -14.51 -5.23 3.01
C PHE A 66 -14.38 -6.61 3.67
N VAL A 67 -13.16 -6.96 4.10
CA VAL A 67 -12.87 -8.26 4.76
C VAL A 67 -13.26 -8.24 6.24
N TYR A 68 -12.75 -7.27 7.00
CA TYR A 68 -12.93 -7.22 8.45
C TYR A 68 -14.29 -6.67 8.85
N GLY A 69 -14.93 -5.84 8.03
CA GLY A 69 -16.28 -5.34 8.29
C GLY A 69 -17.31 -6.46 8.34
N ARG A 70 -17.24 -7.40 7.37
CA ARG A 70 -18.05 -8.62 7.39
C ARG A 70 -17.73 -9.52 8.58
N ALA A 71 -16.45 -9.69 8.89
CA ALA A 71 -16.04 -10.45 10.07
C ALA A 71 -16.60 -9.84 11.36
N MET A 72 -16.60 -8.52 11.49
CA MET A 72 -17.12 -7.80 12.65
C MET A 72 -18.63 -7.92 12.78
N GLN A 73 -19.36 -7.87 11.67
CA GLN A 73 -20.80 -8.12 11.67
C GLN A 73 -21.15 -9.58 12.00
N ALA A 74 -20.38 -10.54 11.49
CA ALA A 74 -20.67 -11.97 11.64
C ALA A 74 -20.20 -12.57 12.97
N THR A 75 -19.06 -12.11 13.50
CA THR A 75 -18.40 -12.72 14.68
C THR A 75 -18.20 -11.74 15.85
N GLY A 76 -18.70 -10.52 15.73
CA GLY A 76 -18.60 -9.48 16.75
C GLY A 76 -17.26 -8.74 16.77
N PHE A 77 -17.21 -7.69 17.60
CA PHE A 77 -16.07 -6.76 17.68
C PHE A 77 -14.78 -7.45 18.12
N ILE A 78 -14.83 -8.31 19.14
CA ILE A 78 -13.64 -8.93 19.74
C ILE A 78 -12.93 -9.86 18.74
N VAL A 79 -13.68 -10.77 18.11
CA VAL A 79 -13.11 -11.75 17.17
C VAL A 79 -12.58 -11.06 15.91
N ALA A 80 -13.29 -10.05 15.40
CA ALA A 80 -12.81 -9.27 14.27
C ALA A 80 -11.56 -8.46 14.61
N THR A 81 -11.51 -7.85 15.80
CA THR A 81 -10.31 -7.16 16.30
C THR A 81 -9.12 -8.11 16.38
N ALA A 82 -9.30 -9.31 16.93
CA ALA A 82 -8.24 -10.32 16.96
C ALA A 82 -7.74 -10.70 15.55
N ARG A 83 -8.61 -10.77 14.54
CA ARG A 83 -8.21 -11.02 13.14
C ARG A 83 -7.43 -9.85 12.53
N VAL A 84 -7.82 -8.60 12.83
CA VAL A 84 -7.09 -7.40 12.41
C VAL A 84 -5.71 -7.36 13.06
N LEU A 85 -5.64 -7.57 14.38
CA LEU A 85 -4.38 -7.58 15.14
C LEU A 85 -3.46 -8.73 14.70
N LYS A 86 -4.00 -9.92 14.40
CA LYS A 86 -3.22 -11.01 13.80
C LYS A 86 -2.59 -10.59 12.48
N ARG A 87 -3.31 -9.80 11.66
CA ARG A 87 -2.76 -9.28 10.41
C ARG A 87 -1.69 -8.22 10.65
N ALA A 88 -1.92 -7.28 11.57
CA ALA A 88 -0.91 -6.30 11.97
C ALA A 88 0.37 -7.00 12.45
N TRP A 89 0.23 -8.04 13.27
CA TRP A 89 1.34 -8.88 13.74
C TRP A 89 2.10 -9.56 12.60
N GLN A 90 1.40 -10.14 11.62
CA GLN A 90 2.05 -10.73 10.44
C GLN A 90 2.89 -9.71 9.66
N ILE A 91 2.39 -8.49 9.52
CA ILE A 91 3.11 -7.41 8.83
C ILE A 91 4.29 -6.93 9.67
N TYR A 92 4.12 -6.83 10.98
CA TYR A 92 5.22 -6.53 11.92
C TYR A 92 6.35 -7.55 11.80
N VAL A 93 6.04 -8.84 11.90
CA VAL A 93 7.03 -9.91 11.74
C VAL A 93 7.70 -9.82 10.37
N ALA A 94 6.92 -9.64 9.29
CA ALA A 94 7.48 -9.46 7.95
C ALA A 94 8.40 -8.23 7.85
N HIS A 95 8.08 -7.13 8.54
CA HIS A 95 8.91 -5.93 8.60
C HIS A 95 10.22 -6.17 9.35
N ILE A 96 10.20 -6.90 10.47
CA ILE A 96 11.43 -7.25 11.21
C ILE A 96 12.33 -8.16 10.38
N PHE A 97 11.78 -9.17 9.70
CA PHE A 97 12.55 -10.01 8.79
C PHE A 97 13.10 -9.21 7.60
N LEU A 98 12.27 -8.35 7.00
CA LEU A 98 12.70 -7.44 5.93
C LEU A 98 13.86 -6.57 6.41
N PHE A 99 13.75 -5.98 7.60
CA PHE A 99 14.78 -5.13 8.18
C PHE A 99 16.09 -5.87 8.35
N ALA A 100 16.07 -7.05 8.97
CA ALA A 100 17.25 -7.85 9.21
C ALA A 100 17.97 -8.23 7.90
N ILE A 101 17.22 -8.69 6.89
CA ILE A 101 17.79 -9.10 5.60
C ILE A 101 18.30 -7.87 4.82
N TYR A 102 17.55 -6.78 4.80
CA TYR A 102 17.89 -5.57 4.05
C TYR A 102 19.16 -4.93 4.61
N LEU A 103 19.27 -4.92 5.93
CA LEU A 103 20.46 -4.45 6.63
C LEU A 103 21.67 -5.34 6.35
N ALA A 104 21.49 -6.66 6.35
CA ALA A 104 22.56 -7.60 6.00
C ALA A 104 23.01 -7.42 4.55
N GLU A 105 22.09 -7.20 3.62
CA GLU A 105 22.36 -6.91 2.20
C GLU A 105 23.19 -5.63 2.05
N ILE A 106 22.75 -4.53 2.67
CA ILE A 106 23.48 -3.25 2.64
C ILE A 106 24.86 -3.37 3.27
N ALA A 107 24.96 -4.00 4.44
CA ALA A 107 26.25 -4.17 5.13
C ALA A 107 27.22 -5.04 4.32
N TYR A 108 26.72 -6.10 3.68
CA TYR A 108 27.53 -6.98 2.83
C TYR A 108 28.05 -6.24 1.58
N VAL A 109 27.18 -5.51 0.89
CA VAL A 109 27.58 -4.72 -0.29
C VAL A 109 28.54 -3.59 0.09
N ALA A 110 28.23 -2.82 1.15
CA ALA A 110 29.08 -1.72 1.59
C ALA A 110 30.49 -2.19 1.98
N SER A 111 30.60 -3.32 2.69
CA SER A 111 31.90 -3.90 3.08
C SER A 111 32.66 -4.57 1.93
N SER A 112 31.96 -5.15 0.96
CA SER A 112 32.60 -5.84 -0.17
C SER A 112 33.16 -4.87 -1.22
N PHE A 113 32.56 -3.68 -1.35
CA PHE A 113 32.92 -2.69 -2.37
C PHE A 113 33.60 -1.43 -1.80
N ASP A 114 33.80 -1.37 -0.47
CA ASP A 114 34.42 -0.27 0.28
C ASP A 114 33.87 1.12 -0.09
N ASN A 115 32.57 1.17 -0.37
CA ASN A 115 31.88 2.38 -0.83
C ASN A 115 30.91 2.87 0.26
N PRO A 116 31.29 3.90 1.04
CA PRO A 116 30.46 4.40 2.14
C PRO A 116 29.14 5.03 1.67
N LEU A 117 29.03 5.39 0.37
CA LEU A 117 27.83 5.98 -0.22
C LEU A 117 26.59 5.11 0.02
N PHE A 118 26.71 3.78 -0.03
CA PHE A 118 25.57 2.88 0.20
C PHE A 118 25.02 2.97 1.63
N THR A 119 25.89 3.14 2.62
CA THR A 119 25.46 3.25 4.02
C THR A 119 24.81 4.60 4.33
N GLU A 120 25.25 5.67 3.64
CA GLU A 120 24.69 7.02 3.76
C GLU A 120 23.35 7.14 3.04
N GLU A 121 23.28 6.78 1.76
CA GLU A 121 22.05 6.89 0.95
C GLU A 121 20.90 6.03 1.47
N MET A 122 21.21 4.87 2.06
CA MET A 122 20.19 3.98 2.62
C MET A 122 19.81 4.30 4.07
N GLY A 123 20.45 5.28 4.70
CA GLY A 123 20.16 5.69 6.08
C GLY A 123 20.58 4.66 7.13
N VAL A 124 21.69 3.95 6.91
CA VAL A 124 22.18 2.87 7.78
C VAL A 124 23.37 3.30 8.65
N LEU A 125 23.89 4.51 8.46
CA LEU A 125 25.02 5.03 9.24
C LEU A 125 24.83 4.95 10.76
N ASP A 126 23.64 5.26 11.28
CA ASP A 126 23.37 5.20 12.72
C ASP A 126 23.39 3.77 13.26
N PHE A 127 22.94 2.81 12.46
CA PHE A 127 23.05 1.39 12.80
C PHE A 127 24.51 0.95 12.91
N MET A 128 25.36 1.38 11.97
CA MET A 128 26.79 1.04 12.00
C MET A 128 27.51 1.61 13.22
N LYS A 129 27.06 2.77 13.72
CA LYS A 129 27.64 3.41 14.91
C LYS A 129 27.13 2.83 16.22
N ASN A 130 25.82 2.56 16.33
CA ASN A 130 25.16 2.11 17.56
C ASN A 130 24.18 0.95 17.28
N PRO A 131 24.66 -0.25 16.94
CA PRO A 131 23.82 -1.34 16.45
C PRO A 131 22.84 -1.86 17.50
N ASP A 132 23.26 -1.92 18.77
CA ASP A 132 22.45 -2.37 19.90
C ASP A 132 21.22 -1.47 20.11
N VAL A 133 21.41 -0.15 20.14
CA VAL A 133 20.33 0.83 20.27
C VAL A 133 19.44 0.81 19.03
N THR A 134 20.05 0.75 17.85
CA THR A 134 19.31 0.86 16.58
C THR A 134 18.41 -0.35 16.33
N ILE A 135 18.83 -1.56 16.73
CA ILE A 135 17.96 -2.76 16.68
C ILE A 135 16.72 -2.55 17.55
N LEU A 136 16.89 -2.06 18.78
CA LEU A 136 15.76 -1.79 19.67
C LEU A 136 14.81 -0.74 19.07
N GLN A 137 15.37 0.34 18.50
CA GLN A 137 14.58 1.38 17.84
C GLN A 137 13.86 0.87 16.58
N ALA A 138 14.46 -0.06 15.85
CA ALA A 138 13.84 -0.72 14.70
C ALA A 138 12.68 -1.64 15.13
N MET A 139 12.85 -2.39 16.21
CA MET A 139 11.78 -3.20 16.80
C MET A 139 10.60 -2.36 17.29
N LEU A 140 10.86 -1.11 17.71
CA LEU A 140 9.86 -0.10 18.08
C LEU A 140 9.32 0.69 16.89
N LEU A 141 9.73 0.37 15.65
CA LEU A 141 9.36 1.05 14.40
C LEU A 141 9.83 2.51 14.30
N LYS A 142 10.70 2.97 15.20
CA LYS A 142 11.24 4.33 15.23
C LYS A 142 12.42 4.52 14.28
N PHE A 143 13.28 3.51 14.19
CA PHE A 143 14.36 3.47 13.21
C PHE A 143 13.94 2.62 12.02
N LYS A 144 14.20 3.13 10.82
CA LYS A 144 13.87 2.46 9.56
C LYS A 144 14.78 3.00 8.45
N PRO A 145 15.52 2.13 7.75
CA PRO A 145 16.24 2.49 6.55
C PRO A 145 15.29 3.04 5.48
N VAL A 146 15.88 3.75 4.52
CA VAL A 146 15.16 4.25 3.34
C VAL A 146 14.42 3.08 2.66
N ASN A 147 13.23 3.35 2.12
CA ASN A 147 12.32 2.40 1.45
C ASN A 147 11.49 1.49 2.37
N MET A 148 11.66 1.57 3.69
CA MET A 148 10.95 0.67 4.63
C MET A 148 9.71 1.27 5.29
N ASP A 149 9.40 2.56 5.08
CA ASP A 149 8.42 3.31 5.87
C ASP A 149 6.95 2.91 5.71
N VAL A 150 6.58 2.33 4.57
CA VAL A 150 5.18 2.01 4.25
C VAL A 150 4.63 0.89 5.13
N LEU A 151 5.45 -0.09 5.52
CA LEU A 151 5.00 -1.19 6.38
C LEU A 151 4.71 -0.74 7.83
N PRO A 152 5.61 0.02 8.52
CA PRO A 152 5.31 0.64 9.80
C PRO A 152 4.02 1.45 9.80
N LEU A 153 3.80 2.27 8.77
CA LEU A 153 2.54 3.00 8.60
C LEU A 153 1.35 2.04 8.63
N TYR A 154 1.39 0.99 7.80
CA TYR A 154 0.27 0.06 7.69
C TYR A 154 0.01 -0.72 8.99
N ILE A 155 1.05 -1.06 9.75
CA ILE A 155 0.91 -1.68 11.08
C ILE A 155 0.11 -0.75 12.00
N VAL A 156 0.51 0.52 12.12
CA VAL A 156 -0.18 1.51 12.97
C VAL A 156 -1.63 1.73 12.52
N LEU A 157 -1.86 1.86 11.21
CA LEU A 157 -3.20 2.00 10.66
C LEU A 157 -4.11 0.83 11.03
N LEU A 158 -3.61 -0.42 10.96
CA LEU A 158 -4.38 -1.60 11.36
C LEU A 158 -4.62 -1.69 12.87
N LEU A 159 -3.66 -1.26 13.70
CA LEU A 159 -3.84 -1.24 15.16
C LEU A 159 -5.03 -0.35 15.56
N TRP A 160 -5.18 0.80 14.91
CA TRP A 160 -6.30 1.72 15.16
C TRP A 160 -7.56 1.40 14.35
N PHE A 161 -7.46 0.49 13.39
CA PHE A 161 -8.55 0.26 12.46
C PHE A 161 -9.79 -0.34 13.12
N SER A 162 -9.63 -1.21 14.13
CA SER A 162 -10.78 -1.90 14.74
C SER A 162 -11.84 -0.95 15.33
N PRO A 163 -11.50 0.04 16.19
CA PRO A 163 -12.48 1.03 16.68
C PRO A 163 -13.04 1.92 15.56
N ILE A 164 -12.22 2.32 14.59
CA ILE A 164 -12.68 3.13 13.44
C ILE A 164 -13.67 2.34 12.58
N LEU A 165 -13.37 1.07 12.30
CA LEU A 165 -14.24 0.17 11.54
C LEU A 165 -15.57 -0.03 12.25
N TRP A 166 -15.55 -0.25 13.57
CA TRP A 166 -16.78 -0.34 14.36
C TRP A 166 -17.63 0.93 14.24
N LEU A 167 -16.99 2.11 14.27
CA LEU A 167 -17.67 3.38 14.09
C LEU A 167 -18.22 3.52 12.67
N LEU A 168 -17.45 3.17 11.64
CA LEU A 168 -17.87 3.18 10.24
C LEU A 168 -19.05 2.26 9.97
N LEU A 169 -19.12 1.09 10.63
CA LEU A 169 -20.23 0.14 10.47
C LEU A 169 -21.52 0.66 11.11
N ARG A 170 -21.42 1.46 12.18
CA ARG A 170 -22.58 2.05 12.87
C ARG A 170 -23.03 3.36 12.24
N SER A 171 -22.08 4.24 11.98
CA SER A 171 -22.29 5.55 11.38
C SER A 171 -21.12 5.88 10.44
N PRO A 172 -21.24 5.55 9.14
CA PRO A 172 -20.20 5.82 8.16
C PRO A 172 -19.78 7.31 8.13
N SER A 173 -20.75 8.23 8.23
CA SER A 173 -20.49 9.67 8.22
C SER A 173 -19.70 10.11 9.45
N LEU A 174 -20.06 9.62 10.65
CA LEU A 174 -19.34 9.97 11.87
C LEU A 174 -17.93 9.39 11.87
N GLY A 175 -17.74 8.17 11.36
CA GLY A 175 -16.42 7.57 11.22
C GLY A 175 -15.50 8.36 10.28
N LEU A 176 -16.03 8.81 9.14
CA LEU A 176 -15.27 9.65 8.21
C LEU A 176 -15.00 11.05 8.79
N LEU A 177 -15.98 11.67 9.45
CA LEU A 177 -15.80 12.97 10.11
C LEU A 177 -14.79 12.92 11.26
N ALA A 178 -14.78 11.84 12.05
CA ALA A 178 -13.79 11.65 13.11
C ALA A 178 -12.37 11.54 12.53
N SER A 179 -12.23 10.80 11.42
CA SER A 179 -10.96 10.68 10.69
C SER A 179 -10.51 12.02 10.10
N ALA A 180 -11.41 12.78 9.48
CA ALA A 180 -11.14 14.12 8.98
C ALA A 180 -10.79 15.10 10.11
N GLY A 181 -11.48 15.01 11.25
CA GLY A 181 -11.17 15.81 12.43
C GLY A 181 -9.76 15.53 12.96
N LEU A 182 -9.36 14.25 13.05
CA LEU A 182 -7.99 13.88 13.44
C LEU A 182 -6.94 14.42 12.46
N TYR A 183 -7.22 14.37 11.15
CA TYR A 183 -6.36 14.96 10.12
C TYR A 183 -6.21 16.48 10.30
N THR A 184 -7.31 17.19 10.54
CA THR A 184 -7.28 18.65 10.76
C THR A 184 -6.55 19.02 12.06
N LEU A 185 -6.79 18.28 13.14
CA LEU A 185 -6.11 18.50 14.42
C LEU A 185 -4.60 18.24 14.31
N MET A 186 -4.20 17.26 13.50
CA MET A 186 -2.79 17.01 13.22
C MET A 186 -2.10 18.23 12.60
N TRP A 187 -2.73 18.90 11.63
CA TRP A 187 -2.20 20.15 11.06
C TRP A 187 -2.15 21.28 12.09
N GLN A 188 -3.18 21.42 12.92
CA GLN A 188 -3.25 22.49 13.93
C GLN A 188 -2.24 22.35 15.07
N PHE A 189 -1.93 21.12 15.47
CA PHE A 189 -1.05 20.81 16.61
C PHE A 189 0.28 20.17 16.19
N GLU A 190 0.54 20.09 14.89
CA GLU A 190 1.77 19.52 14.30
C GLU A 190 2.07 18.08 14.81
N TRP A 191 1.03 17.27 15.00
CA TRP A 191 1.19 15.93 15.56
C TRP A 191 1.88 14.98 14.58
N ASN A 192 3.02 14.40 14.98
CA ASN A 192 3.66 13.32 14.24
C ASN A 192 4.37 12.35 15.21
N PHE A 193 4.66 11.15 14.74
CA PHE A 193 5.43 10.15 15.47
C PHE A 193 6.91 10.51 15.38
N ALA A 194 7.60 10.46 16.52
CA ALA A 194 9.05 10.66 16.56
C ALA A 194 9.78 9.51 15.85
N ALA A 195 10.76 9.88 15.01
CA ALA A 195 11.71 8.96 14.40
C ALA A 195 13.01 8.91 15.20
N TYR A 196 13.80 7.86 15.00
CA TYR A 196 15.16 7.74 15.53
C TYR A 196 16.16 7.80 14.37
N PRO A 197 17.31 8.49 14.50
CA PRO A 197 17.83 9.17 15.71
C PRO A 197 17.22 10.54 16.01
N SER A 198 16.59 11.17 15.02
CA SER A 198 15.94 12.48 15.17
C SER A 198 14.84 12.68 14.14
N GLY A 199 14.03 13.72 14.33
CA GLY A 199 12.96 14.09 13.42
C GLY A 199 11.69 13.26 13.61
N ASN A 200 10.87 13.23 12.55
CA ASN A 200 9.53 12.65 12.56
C ASN A 200 9.40 11.57 11.49
N TRP A 201 8.35 10.74 11.60
CA TRP A 201 8.06 9.74 10.58
C TRP A 201 7.77 10.41 9.23
N VAL A 202 8.38 9.87 8.16
CA VAL A 202 8.15 10.28 6.76
C VAL A 202 6.71 10.03 6.33
N PHE A 203 6.02 9.05 6.90
CA PHE A 203 4.60 8.84 6.71
C PHE A 203 3.89 9.02 8.03
N ASN A 204 3.27 10.18 8.24
CA ASN A 204 2.58 10.50 9.48
C ASN A 204 1.29 9.67 9.61
N PRO A 205 1.16 8.76 10.60
CA PRO A 205 -0.04 7.93 10.75
C PRO A 205 -1.31 8.75 11.00
N TYR A 206 -1.21 9.92 11.65
CA TYR A 206 -2.34 10.81 11.90
C TYR A 206 -2.90 11.43 10.60
N ALA A 207 -2.04 11.62 9.60
CA ALA A 207 -2.41 12.15 8.29
C ALA A 207 -2.96 11.04 7.37
N TRP A 208 -2.16 10.00 7.17
CA TRP A 208 -2.41 8.95 6.19
C TRP A 208 -3.59 8.05 6.57
N GLN A 209 -4.01 8.04 7.84
CA GLN A 209 -5.25 7.38 8.24
C GLN A 209 -6.48 7.95 7.53
N LEU A 210 -6.49 9.24 7.14
CA LEU A 210 -7.62 9.83 6.42
C LEU A 210 -7.88 9.10 5.10
N LEU A 211 -6.84 8.88 4.29
CA LEU A 211 -6.97 8.20 3.01
C LEU A 211 -7.34 6.72 3.18
N PHE A 212 -6.77 6.08 4.20
CA PHE A 212 -7.08 4.70 4.54
C PHE A 212 -8.56 4.55 4.97
N VAL A 213 -9.03 5.41 5.85
CA VAL A 213 -10.42 5.43 6.34
C VAL A 213 -11.38 5.83 5.22
N PHE A 214 -10.99 6.73 4.33
CA PHE A 214 -11.79 7.07 3.15
C PHE A 214 -11.95 5.86 2.21
N GLY A 215 -10.88 5.09 1.98
CA GLY A 215 -10.95 3.80 1.28
C GLY A 215 -11.89 2.81 1.95
N ALA A 216 -11.79 2.69 3.28
CA ALA A 216 -12.69 1.86 4.09
C ALA A 216 -14.16 2.28 3.99
N TRP A 217 -14.43 3.58 4.07
CA TRP A 217 -15.76 4.16 3.91
C TRP A 217 -16.35 3.89 2.52
N CYS A 218 -15.53 4.01 1.46
CA CYS A 218 -15.91 3.66 0.10
C CYS A 218 -16.36 2.19 -0.02
N ALA A 219 -15.64 1.26 0.62
CA ALA A 219 -15.97 -0.17 0.61
C ALA A 219 -17.29 -0.50 1.34
N LEU A 220 -17.67 0.30 2.34
CA LEU A 220 -18.89 0.13 3.14
C LEU A 220 -20.11 0.88 2.55
N GLY A 221 -20.14 1.04 1.22
CA GLY A 221 -21.24 1.67 0.48
C GLY A 221 -21.07 3.18 0.23
N GLY A 222 -19.96 3.78 0.68
CA GLY A 222 -19.64 5.18 0.36
C GLY A 222 -19.49 5.43 -1.15
N ALA A 223 -18.87 4.49 -1.87
CA ALA A 223 -18.73 4.58 -3.33
C ALA A 223 -20.09 4.56 -4.04
N GLN A 224 -21.04 3.72 -3.60
CA GLN A 224 -22.41 3.71 -4.13
C GLN A 224 -23.15 5.03 -3.86
N ARG A 225 -22.95 5.64 -2.69
CA ARG A 225 -23.54 6.97 -2.38
C ARG A 225 -22.99 8.06 -3.30
N LEU A 226 -21.70 7.97 -3.67
CA LEU A 226 -21.05 8.93 -4.56
C LEU A 226 -21.18 8.60 -6.04
N ALA A 227 -21.71 7.43 -6.42
CA ALA A 227 -21.72 6.96 -7.81
C ALA A 227 -22.39 7.94 -8.79
N ARG A 228 -23.45 8.64 -8.37
CA ARG A 228 -24.12 9.67 -9.18
C ARG A 228 -23.20 10.84 -9.52
N TRP A 229 -22.34 11.22 -8.58
CA TRP A 229 -21.40 12.33 -8.73
C TRP A 229 -20.16 11.89 -9.51
N ILE A 230 -19.61 10.71 -9.19
CA ILE A 230 -18.42 10.13 -9.85
C ILE A 230 -18.65 9.93 -11.36
N ASN A 231 -19.86 9.57 -11.77
CA ASN A 231 -20.20 9.38 -13.18
C ASN A 231 -20.66 10.67 -13.90
N SER A 232 -20.67 11.81 -13.21
CA SER A 232 -21.06 13.09 -13.82
C SER A 232 -19.94 13.59 -14.74
N PRO A 233 -20.23 13.98 -15.99
CA PRO A 233 -19.22 14.54 -16.90
C PRO A 233 -18.59 15.83 -16.34
N VAL A 234 -19.31 16.56 -15.48
CA VAL A 234 -18.77 17.75 -14.80
C VAL A 234 -17.65 17.38 -13.84
N LEU A 235 -17.85 16.35 -13.00
CA LEU A 235 -16.81 15.94 -12.05
C LEU A 235 -15.61 15.33 -12.76
N VAL A 236 -15.84 14.56 -13.82
CA VAL A 236 -14.78 14.04 -14.69
C VAL A 236 -13.99 15.19 -15.34
N GLY A 237 -14.68 16.23 -15.82
CA GLY A 237 -14.04 17.43 -16.37
C GLY A 237 -13.21 18.20 -15.33
N LEU A 238 -13.73 18.36 -14.11
CA LEU A 238 -12.99 18.98 -13.00
C LEU A 238 -11.77 18.15 -12.59
N ALA A 239 -11.90 16.83 -12.50
CA ALA A 239 -10.78 15.93 -12.23
C ALA A 239 -9.70 16.04 -13.32
N ALA A 240 -10.10 16.01 -14.60
CA ALA A 240 -9.17 16.19 -15.72
C ALA A 240 -8.46 17.55 -15.68
N ALA A 241 -9.19 18.64 -15.40
CA ALA A 241 -8.61 19.96 -15.26
C ALA A 241 -7.59 20.03 -14.11
N TYR A 242 -7.91 19.41 -12.96
CA TYR A 242 -7.00 19.34 -11.82
C TYR A 242 -5.73 18.52 -12.15
N LEU A 243 -5.86 17.41 -12.88
CA LEU A 243 -4.70 16.62 -13.32
C LEU A 243 -3.82 17.39 -14.30
N VAL A 244 -4.40 18.15 -15.24
CA VAL A 244 -3.64 19.01 -16.14
C VAL A 244 -2.91 20.12 -15.37
N PHE A 245 -3.58 20.72 -14.38
CA PHE A 245 -2.96 21.69 -13.47
C PHE A 245 -1.78 21.07 -12.71
N ALA A 246 -1.99 19.92 -12.05
CA ALA A 246 -0.96 19.24 -11.28
C ALA A 246 0.23 18.81 -12.15
N PHE A 247 -0.05 18.31 -13.37
CA PHE A 247 0.97 17.99 -14.37
C PHE A 247 1.78 19.23 -14.74
N SER A 248 1.12 20.36 -15.04
CA SER A 248 1.78 21.60 -15.43
C SER A 248 2.71 22.11 -14.33
N ILE A 249 2.26 22.06 -13.08
CA ILE A 249 3.09 22.41 -11.92
C ILE A 249 4.24 21.41 -11.75
N ALA A 250 3.98 20.11 -11.80
CA ALA A 250 5.01 19.08 -11.66
C ALA A 250 6.12 19.20 -12.72
N MET A 251 5.78 19.53 -13.96
CA MET A 251 6.76 19.77 -15.02
C MET A 251 7.70 20.94 -14.71
N THR A 252 7.27 21.92 -13.91
CA THR A 252 8.15 23.04 -13.50
C THR A 252 9.29 22.61 -12.58
N TRP A 253 9.15 21.46 -11.90
CA TRP A 253 10.21 20.88 -11.05
C TRP A 253 11.40 20.35 -11.85
N TYR A 254 11.14 19.90 -13.08
CA TYR A 254 12.16 19.31 -13.95
C TYR A 254 12.68 20.31 -14.99
N PHE A 255 11.85 21.27 -15.39
CA PHE A 255 12.18 22.26 -16.41
C PHE A 255 12.11 23.68 -15.82
N PRO A 256 13.25 24.24 -15.35
CA PRO A 256 13.28 25.56 -14.69
C PRO A 256 12.68 26.69 -15.53
N ARG A 257 12.76 26.59 -16.87
CA ARG A 257 12.15 27.55 -17.80
C ARG A 257 10.63 27.63 -17.66
N LEU A 258 9.98 26.53 -17.28
CA LEU A 258 8.53 26.50 -17.08
C LEU A 258 8.11 27.22 -15.80
N GLY A 259 8.99 27.29 -14.80
CA GLY A 259 8.73 28.01 -13.55
C GLY A 259 8.41 29.49 -13.75
N ALA A 260 8.93 30.12 -14.81
CA ALA A 260 8.62 31.51 -15.15
C ALA A 260 7.14 31.74 -15.51
N PHE A 261 6.41 30.70 -15.93
CA PHE A 261 4.99 30.78 -16.25
C PHE A 261 4.09 30.57 -15.03
N VAL A 262 4.65 30.15 -13.88
CA VAL A 262 3.87 29.98 -12.65
C VAL A 262 3.76 31.33 -11.95
N PRO A 263 2.55 31.88 -11.79
CA PRO A 263 2.38 33.13 -11.05
C PRO A 263 2.88 32.96 -9.61
N LYS A 264 3.60 33.97 -9.08
CA LYS A 264 4.18 33.90 -7.72
C LYS A 264 3.16 33.53 -6.65
N PHE A 265 1.95 34.12 -6.71
CA PHE A 265 0.88 33.82 -5.75
C PHE A 265 0.46 32.35 -5.77
N VAL A 266 0.54 31.68 -6.92
CA VAL A 266 0.24 30.24 -7.03
C VAL A 266 1.33 29.45 -6.33
N GLY A 267 2.60 29.76 -6.59
CA GLY A 267 3.73 29.11 -5.92
C GLY A 267 3.69 29.28 -4.41
N GLU A 268 3.45 30.49 -3.92
CA GLU A 268 3.32 30.79 -2.49
C GLU A 268 2.12 30.09 -1.84
N ALA A 269 1.02 29.90 -2.57
CA ALA A 269 -0.17 29.25 -2.04
C ALA A 269 -0.09 27.71 -2.01
N ILE A 270 0.68 27.09 -2.90
CA ILE A 270 0.73 25.62 -3.03
C ILE A 270 1.97 24.98 -2.41
N TYR A 271 3.04 25.73 -2.13
CA TYR A 271 4.27 25.17 -1.57
C TYR A 271 4.39 25.41 -0.06
N PRO A 272 4.93 24.43 0.70
CA PRO A 272 5.34 23.10 0.25
C PRO A 272 4.15 22.12 0.06
N ILE A 273 4.20 21.26 -0.97
CA ILE A 273 3.25 20.15 -1.12
C ILE A 273 3.73 19.00 -0.23
N ASP A 274 3.24 18.96 1.00
CA ASP A 274 3.73 18.04 2.04
C ASP A 274 3.29 16.58 1.78
N LYS A 275 4.27 15.68 1.55
CA LYS A 275 4.02 14.23 1.48
C LYS A 275 3.85 13.60 2.87
N THR A 276 4.63 14.07 3.83
CA THR A 276 4.66 13.53 5.19
C THR A 276 3.30 13.62 5.86
N ASN A 277 2.69 14.80 5.80
CA ASN A 277 1.40 15.11 6.38
C ASN A 277 0.23 14.99 5.39
N LEU A 278 0.46 14.38 4.22
CA LEU A 278 -0.54 14.12 3.18
C LEU A 278 -1.34 15.39 2.85
N ASP A 279 -0.70 16.34 2.18
CA ASP A 279 -1.30 17.61 1.77
C ASP A 279 -2.61 17.42 1.00
N VAL A 280 -3.56 18.34 1.20
CA VAL A 280 -4.86 18.32 0.53
C VAL A 280 -4.71 18.28 -0.99
N LEU A 281 -3.71 18.96 -1.56
CA LEU A 281 -3.41 18.91 -2.99
C LEU A 281 -3.04 17.49 -3.46
N ARG A 282 -2.31 16.72 -2.63
CA ARG A 282 -2.01 15.31 -2.93
C ARG A 282 -3.27 14.45 -2.88
N ILE A 283 -4.13 14.69 -1.89
CA ILE A 283 -5.42 13.98 -1.76
C ILE A 283 -6.29 14.27 -2.99
N LEU A 284 -6.45 15.54 -3.37
CA LEU A 284 -7.23 15.94 -4.55
C LEU A 284 -6.66 15.36 -5.84
N HIS A 285 -5.33 15.31 -5.97
CA HIS A 285 -4.67 14.68 -7.12
C HIS A 285 -5.01 13.19 -7.20
N PHE A 286 -4.83 12.46 -6.10
CA PHE A 286 -5.16 11.04 -6.04
C PHE A 286 -6.66 10.79 -6.31
N LEU A 287 -7.56 11.58 -5.72
CA LEU A 287 -9.00 11.45 -5.94
C LEU A 287 -9.38 11.72 -7.40
N SER A 288 -8.73 12.69 -8.04
CA SER A 288 -8.92 12.97 -9.46
C SER A 288 -8.48 11.78 -10.32
N LEU A 289 -7.32 11.19 -10.03
CA LEU A 289 -6.88 9.93 -10.66
C LEU A 289 -7.89 8.80 -10.45
N ALA A 290 -8.42 8.65 -9.23
CA ALA A 290 -9.39 7.62 -8.90
C ALA A 290 -10.71 7.79 -9.65
N VAL A 291 -11.22 9.02 -9.79
CA VAL A 291 -12.43 9.33 -10.59
C VAL A 291 -12.23 8.93 -12.05
N ILE A 292 -11.14 9.40 -12.67
CA ILE A 292 -10.80 9.05 -14.06
C ILE A 292 -10.65 7.54 -14.22
N THR A 293 -9.97 6.89 -13.28
CA THR A 293 -9.73 5.44 -13.32
C THR A 293 -11.03 4.65 -13.25
N VAL A 294 -11.93 4.99 -12.32
CA VAL A 294 -13.22 4.29 -12.18
C VAL A 294 -14.12 4.53 -13.39
N TRP A 295 -14.00 5.69 -14.04
CA TRP A 295 -14.73 6.01 -15.27
C TRP A 295 -14.27 5.16 -16.46
N PHE A 296 -12.95 4.97 -16.64
CA PHE A 296 -12.39 4.20 -17.76
C PHE A 296 -12.29 2.69 -17.51
N VAL A 297 -12.22 2.26 -16.26
CA VAL A 297 -12.00 0.84 -15.89
C VAL A 297 -13.22 0.30 -15.14
N PRO A 298 -14.26 -0.15 -15.88
CA PRO A 298 -15.46 -0.70 -15.27
C PRO A 298 -15.18 -2.06 -14.62
N ARG A 299 -16.06 -2.46 -13.70
CA ARG A 299 -15.85 -3.69 -12.88
C ARG A 299 -15.84 -4.97 -13.70
N ASP A 300 -16.59 -4.98 -14.80
CA ASP A 300 -16.79 -6.08 -15.73
C ASP A 300 -15.84 -6.00 -16.95
N TRP A 301 -14.82 -5.13 -16.89
CA TRP A 301 -13.88 -4.97 -18.00
C TRP A 301 -13.20 -6.29 -18.37
N SER A 302 -13.40 -6.74 -19.61
CA SER A 302 -12.94 -8.05 -20.10
C SER A 302 -11.42 -8.23 -19.98
N LEU A 303 -10.66 -7.14 -20.09
CA LEU A 303 -9.20 -7.15 -19.93
C LEU A 303 -8.73 -7.57 -18.54
N LEU A 304 -9.55 -7.42 -17.48
CA LEU A 304 -9.22 -7.91 -16.13
C LEU A 304 -9.05 -9.44 -16.08
N LYS A 305 -9.65 -10.17 -17.03
CA LYS A 305 -9.52 -11.63 -17.16
C LYS A 305 -8.46 -12.04 -18.20
N SER A 306 -7.78 -11.08 -18.82
CA SER A 306 -6.78 -11.33 -19.85
C SER A 306 -5.42 -11.72 -19.26
N ARG A 307 -4.58 -12.36 -20.08
CA ARG A 307 -3.18 -12.67 -19.73
C ARG A 307 -2.31 -11.42 -19.59
N ILE A 308 -2.75 -10.27 -20.11
CA ILE A 308 -1.99 -9.00 -20.07
C ILE A 308 -2.06 -8.37 -18.68
N CYS A 309 -3.24 -8.34 -18.07
CA CYS A 309 -3.42 -7.79 -16.72
C CYS A 309 -3.02 -8.77 -15.60
N TRP A 310 -2.94 -10.06 -15.93
CA TRP A 310 -2.64 -11.12 -14.95
C TRP A 310 -1.35 -10.89 -14.14
N PRO A 311 -0.20 -10.48 -14.73
CA PRO A 311 1.02 -10.23 -13.97
C PRO A 311 0.85 -9.20 -12.85
N ALA A 312 0.17 -8.08 -13.14
CA ALA A 312 -0.11 -7.07 -12.13
C ALA A 312 -1.11 -7.61 -11.08
N ILE A 313 -2.19 -8.26 -11.52
CA ILE A 313 -3.20 -8.82 -10.62
C ILE A 313 -2.57 -9.83 -9.64
N VAL A 314 -1.74 -10.76 -10.11
CA VAL A 314 -1.11 -11.77 -9.25
C VAL A 314 -0.16 -11.15 -8.24
N CYS A 315 0.56 -10.09 -8.62
CA CYS A 315 1.37 -9.28 -7.70
C CYS A 315 0.48 -8.61 -6.63
N GLY A 316 -0.63 -7.99 -7.02
CA GLY A 316 -1.56 -7.35 -6.07
C GLY A 316 -2.17 -8.34 -5.08
N GLN A 317 -2.51 -9.54 -5.53
CA GLN A 317 -3.02 -10.62 -4.68
C GLN A 317 -2.01 -11.09 -3.62
N ASN A 318 -0.71 -10.95 -3.89
CA ASN A 318 0.40 -11.34 -3.02
C ASN A 318 1.25 -10.16 -2.53
N SER A 319 0.62 -8.99 -2.46
CA SER A 319 1.25 -7.71 -2.19
C SER A 319 2.29 -7.64 -1.07
N LEU A 320 2.08 -8.28 0.08
CA LEU A 320 3.05 -8.21 1.19
C LEU A 320 4.40 -8.81 0.79
N GLY A 321 4.39 -10.04 0.24
CA GLY A 321 5.62 -10.70 -0.17
C GLY A 321 6.28 -10.00 -1.35
N VAL A 322 5.47 -9.53 -2.31
CA VAL A 322 5.95 -8.79 -3.49
C VAL A 322 6.54 -7.43 -3.11
N PHE A 323 5.97 -6.74 -2.13
CA PHE A 323 6.54 -5.51 -1.58
C PHE A 323 7.90 -5.76 -0.94
N CYS A 324 8.00 -6.73 -0.02
CA CYS A 324 9.27 -7.08 0.62
C CYS A 324 10.34 -7.44 -0.42
N LEU A 325 9.98 -8.25 -1.42
CA LEU A 325 10.87 -8.59 -2.53
C LEU A 325 11.28 -7.36 -3.35
N GLY A 326 10.35 -6.46 -3.63
CA GLY A 326 10.63 -5.21 -4.34
C GLY A 326 11.64 -4.32 -3.61
N VAL A 327 11.61 -4.27 -2.28
CA VAL A 327 12.60 -3.51 -1.48
C VAL A 327 14.01 -4.06 -1.70
N PHE A 328 14.22 -5.38 -1.59
CA PHE A 328 15.54 -5.99 -1.87
C PHE A 328 15.98 -5.75 -3.30
N LEU A 329 15.09 -6.03 -4.27
CA LEU A 329 15.40 -5.84 -5.68
C LEU A 329 15.72 -4.38 -6.00
N SER A 330 15.13 -3.41 -5.29
CA SER A 330 15.40 -1.99 -5.54
C SER A 330 16.83 -1.60 -5.15
N PHE A 331 17.33 -2.13 -4.03
CA PHE A 331 18.70 -1.93 -3.60
C PHE A 331 19.69 -2.71 -4.49
N ALA A 332 19.39 -3.97 -4.82
CA ALA A 332 20.18 -4.74 -5.76
C ALA A 332 20.29 -4.04 -7.14
N ALA A 333 19.21 -3.43 -7.61
CA ALA A 333 19.23 -2.63 -8.84
C ALA A 333 20.09 -1.36 -8.71
N HIS A 334 20.00 -0.66 -7.57
CA HIS A 334 20.85 0.49 -7.27
C HIS A 334 22.33 0.11 -7.31
N PHE A 335 22.69 -0.98 -6.65
CA PHE A 335 24.03 -1.52 -6.67
C PHE A 335 24.53 -1.78 -8.11
N VAL A 336 23.71 -2.40 -8.96
CA VAL A 336 24.07 -2.64 -10.36
C VAL A 336 24.29 -1.33 -11.14
N PHE A 337 23.51 -0.28 -10.86
CA PHE A 337 23.67 1.01 -11.54
C PHE A 337 24.97 1.71 -11.14
N THR A 338 25.33 1.62 -9.86
CA THR A 338 26.53 2.27 -9.32
C THR A 338 27.82 1.52 -9.69
N GLU A 339 27.85 0.19 -9.53
CA GLU A 339 29.10 -0.59 -9.64
C GLU A 339 29.29 -1.27 -11.00
N VAL A 340 28.23 -1.53 -11.76
CA VAL A 340 28.31 -2.27 -13.03
C VAL A 340 28.16 -1.32 -14.23
N SER A 341 27.04 -0.59 -14.32
CA SER A 341 26.77 0.30 -15.45
C SER A 341 25.58 1.22 -15.20
N ASN A 342 25.84 2.54 -15.23
CA ASN A 342 24.81 3.59 -15.14
C ASN A 342 24.25 4.00 -16.52
N ARG A 343 24.08 3.04 -17.45
CA ARG A 343 23.52 3.28 -18.79
C ARG A 343 22.00 3.10 -18.75
N VAL A 344 21.28 3.89 -19.53
CA VAL A 344 19.80 3.76 -19.68
C VAL A 344 19.37 2.35 -20.07
N LEU A 345 20.14 1.67 -20.92
CA LEU A 345 19.85 0.28 -21.29
C LEU A 345 19.92 -0.66 -20.07
N THR A 346 20.91 -0.48 -19.18
CA THR A 346 21.00 -1.23 -17.92
C THR A 346 19.79 -0.93 -17.04
N HIS A 347 19.36 0.33 -16.96
CA HIS A 347 18.17 0.71 -16.19
C HIS A 347 16.91 -0.03 -16.67
N VAL A 348 16.72 -0.10 -17.98
CA VAL A 348 15.59 -0.81 -18.62
C VAL A 348 15.66 -2.31 -18.35
N ILE A 349 16.82 -2.94 -18.58
CA ILE A 349 16.98 -4.39 -18.41
C ILE A 349 16.75 -4.79 -16.95
N VAL A 350 17.38 -4.10 -16.00
CA VAL A 350 17.26 -4.40 -14.57
C VAL A 350 15.83 -4.15 -14.08
N SER A 351 15.17 -3.09 -14.54
CA SER A 351 13.77 -2.81 -14.20
C SER A 351 12.82 -3.90 -14.70
N ILE A 352 12.98 -4.34 -15.96
CA ILE A 352 12.17 -5.43 -16.52
C ILE A 352 12.45 -6.74 -15.79
N ALA A 353 13.72 -7.04 -15.50
CA ALA A 353 14.10 -8.23 -14.75
C ALA A 353 13.50 -8.22 -13.33
N GLY A 354 13.57 -7.09 -12.63
CA GLY A 354 12.98 -6.94 -11.30
C GLY A 354 11.47 -7.18 -11.30
N ILE A 355 10.73 -6.57 -12.25
CA ILE A 355 9.28 -6.81 -12.40
C ILE A 355 9.01 -8.29 -12.73
N ALA A 356 9.79 -8.91 -13.61
CA ALA A 356 9.63 -10.32 -13.96
C ALA A 356 9.86 -11.24 -12.75
N ILE A 357 10.87 -10.96 -11.92
CA ILE A 357 11.13 -11.70 -10.67
C ILE A 357 9.96 -11.52 -9.69
N MET A 358 9.45 -10.30 -9.53
CA MET A 358 8.28 -10.02 -8.69
C MET A 358 7.03 -10.79 -9.14
N VAL A 359 6.79 -10.86 -10.45
CA VAL A 359 5.68 -11.62 -11.05
C VAL A 359 5.88 -13.11 -10.84
N GLY A 360 7.09 -13.63 -11.10
CA GLY A 360 7.43 -15.04 -10.91
C GLY A 360 7.24 -15.50 -9.46
N ALA A 361 7.73 -14.72 -8.50
CA ALA A 361 7.54 -14.99 -7.08
C ALA A 361 6.06 -14.95 -6.67
N ALA A 362 5.30 -13.95 -7.15
CA ALA A 362 3.86 -13.87 -6.90
C ALA A 362 3.10 -15.07 -7.47
N ALA A 363 3.45 -15.50 -8.68
CA ALA A 363 2.89 -16.66 -9.34
C ALA A 363 3.18 -17.95 -8.56
N LEU A 364 4.42 -18.12 -8.09
CA LEU A 364 4.83 -19.27 -7.28
C LEU A 364 4.06 -19.34 -5.96
N ILE A 365 3.93 -18.21 -5.25
CA ILE A 365 3.14 -18.14 -3.99
C ILE A 365 1.67 -18.48 -4.26
N SER A 366 1.10 -17.95 -5.34
CA SER A 366 -0.27 -18.27 -5.74
C SER A 366 -0.45 -19.76 -6.07
N TRP A 367 0.49 -20.35 -6.80
CA TRP A 367 0.48 -21.76 -7.17
C TRP A 367 0.55 -22.67 -5.95
N TYR A 368 1.47 -22.40 -5.01
CA TYR A 368 1.60 -23.18 -3.78
C TYR A 368 0.31 -23.15 -2.94
N ARG A 369 -0.33 -21.97 -2.81
CA ARG A 369 -1.63 -21.85 -2.12
C ARG A 369 -2.75 -22.63 -2.79
N ILE A 370 -2.73 -22.78 -4.12
CA ILE A 370 -3.73 -23.58 -4.84
C ILE A 370 -3.54 -25.06 -4.49
N ILE A 371 -2.28 -25.54 -4.49
CA ILE A 371 -1.95 -26.92 -4.13
C ILE A 371 -2.34 -27.24 -2.69
N GLU A 372 -1.98 -26.37 -1.72
CA GLU A 372 -2.35 -26.57 -0.31
C GLU A 372 -3.87 -26.66 -0.10
N ARG A 373 -4.65 -25.88 -0.86
CA ARG A 373 -6.13 -25.92 -0.80
C ARG A 373 -6.71 -27.17 -1.44
N GLN A 374 -5.99 -27.81 -2.36
CA GLN A 374 -6.39 -29.05 -3.03
C GLN A 374 -5.90 -30.31 -2.30
N GLY A 375 -5.08 -30.17 -1.24
CA GLY A 375 -4.68 -31.28 -0.38
C GLY A 375 -5.87 -31.93 0.35
N PRO A 376 -5.74 -33.17 0.86
CA PRO A 376 -6.83 -33.85 1.53
C PRO A 376 -7.25 -33.02 2.75
N GLY A 377 -8.51 -32.56 2.75
CA GLY A 377 -9.08 -31.83 3.88
C GLY A 377 -8.98 -32.61 5.19
N PRO A 378 -9.18 -31.97 6.36
CA PRO A 378 -9.14 -32.64 7.65
C PRO A 378 -10.01 -33.89 7.60
N ARG A 379 -9.46 -35.06 7.93
CA ARG A 379 -10.24 -36.30 8.07
C ARG A 379 -11.42 -35.99 9.00
N PRO A 380 -12.67 -36.30 8.62
CA PRO A 380 -13.79 -36.14 9.52
C PRO A 380 -13.46 -36.87 10.83
N PRO A 381 -13.81 -36.30 11.99
CA PRO A 381 -13.60 -36.98 13.26
C PRO A 381 -14.27 -38.34 13.17
N ALA A 382 -13.50 -39.40 13.45
CA ALA A 382 -14.01 -40.76 13.46
C ALA A 382 -15.26 -40.78 14.34
N THR A 383 -16.40 -41.08 13.73
CA THR A 383 -17.65 -41.34 14.42
C THR A 383 -17.35 -42.43 15.44
N LYS A 384 -17.30 -42.07 16.73
CA LYS A 384 -17.36 -43.07 17.79
C LYS A 384 -18.72 -43.75 17.62
N THR A 385 -18.71 -44.94 17.03
CA THR A 385 -19.85 -45.85 16.98
C THR A 385 -20.36 -45.99 18.41
N GLY A 386 -21.60 -45.56 18.62
CA GLY A 386 -22.29 -45.76 19.88
C GLY A 386 -22.31 -47.23 20.23
N TYR A 387 -21.91 -47.54 21.47
CA TYR A 387 -22.25 -48.80 22.08
C TYR A 387 -23.78 -48.82 22.23
N ALA A 388 -24.42 -49.63 21.40
CA ALA A 388 -25.80 -50.04 21.61
C ALA A 388 -25.83 -50.94 22.85
N GLU A 389 -26.70 -50.59 23.80
CA GLU A 389 -27.16 -51.49 24.84
C GLU A 389 -27.77 -52.75 24.22
N GLY A 390 -27.53 -53.89 24.85
CA GLY A 390 -28.08 -55.18 24.47
C GLY A 390 -27.90 -56.22 25.56
N SER A 391 -28.73 -56.12 26.61
CA SER A 391 -29.32 -57.21 27.42
C SER A 391 -28.57 -58.55 27.56
N ALA A 392 -28.12 -58.85 28.78
CA ALA A 392 -28.40 -60.09 29.50
C ALA A 392 -28.35 -59.81 31.01
#